data_AF-A0A7S3IQA2-F1
#
_entry.id   AF-A0A7S3IQA2-F1
#
_cell.length_a   1.000
_cell.length_b   1.000
_cell.length_c   1.000
_cell.angle_alpha   90.00
_cell.angle_beta   90.00
_cell.angle_gamma   90.00
#
_symmetry.space_group_name_H-M   'P 1'
#
loop_
_entity.id
_entity.type
_entity.pdbx_description
1 polymer ?
#
loop_
_entity_poly.entity_id
_entity_poly.type
_entity_poly.pdbx_seq_one_letter_code
_entity_poly.pdbx_strand_id
1 'polypeptide(L)'
;MHVKEVPLFFAECLYKEFTIPSSYYYTDIINLFELPPLGRSTKDDFNPMVHMEIEPEEVKKSGDDSSESEANLEESIDSMANKVKVKKVKDLHKLWLNIQPDQHDLFSLLSENFSLGFDCLKNFEKWSMHADLKPYDSILEPWDYRSYERWEPPQEKNELYLNCDDWLRENPYYVHLEDNLEALINEAVSKIEIQFELFEPYLYAYWVNQQISDFSIIQHERFRNPTDILPYLLGRFVEQDEIFNEFVPQSKDLGLFRVKFNILRNHLTPQ
;
A
#
# COMPACT_ATOMS: atom_id res chain seq x y z
N MET A 1 26.30 7.28 -11.12
CA MET A 1 25.33 6.92 -12.16
C MET A 1 24.28 6.04 -11.51
N HIS A 2 23.10 6.58 -11.18
CA HIS A 2 21.97 5.75 -10.76
C HIS A 2 21.47 5.03 -12.00
N VAL A 3 21.64 3.71 -12.05
CA VAL A 3 20.92 2.87 -13.00
C VAL A 3 19.45 3.12 -12.71
N LYS A 4 18.70 3.67 -13.68
CA LYS A 4 17.25 3.73 -13.56
C LYS A 4 16.77 2.28 -13.51
N GLU A 5 16.39 1.82 -12.34
CA GLU A 5 15.71 0.54 -12.17
C GLU A 5 14.43 0.62 -12.99
N VAL A 6 14.43 -0.09 -14.12
CA VAL A 6 13.24 -0.21 -14.96
C VAL A 6 12.34 -1.23 -14.28
N PRO A 7 11.08 -0.90 -13.98
CA PRO A 7 10.18 -1.84 -13.35
C PRO A 7 9.96 -3.04 -14.27
N LEU A 8 10.08 -4.25 -13.70
CA LEU A 8 9.93 -5.50 -14.43
C LEU A 8 8.48 -5.98 -14.42
N PHE A 9 7.72 -5.63 -13.38
CA PHE A 9 6.34 -6.05 -13.20
C PHE A 9 5.40 -4.86 -13.01
N PHE A 10 4.15 -5.04 -13.42
CA PHE A 10 3.08 -4.10 -13.17
C PHE A 10 2.17 -4.66 -12.10
N ALA A 11 1.88 -3.84 -11.10
CA ALA A 11 0.94 -4.19 -10.04
C ALA A 11 -0.13 -3.11 -9.91
N GLU A 12 -1.33 -3.50 -9.51
CA GLU A 12 -2.45 -2.60 -9.28
C GLU A 12 -2.72 -2.50 -7.79
N CYS A 13 -2.81 -1.26 -7.29
CA CYS A 13 -3.25 -1.01 -5.93
C CYS A 13 -4.77 -1.17 -5.88
N LEU A 14 -5.22 -2.16 -5.12
CA LEU A 14 -6.61 -2.38 -4.80
C LEU A 14 -6.98 -1.56 -3.56
N TYR A 15 -8.08 -0.83 -3.66
CA TYR A 15 -8.71 -0.14 -2.54
C TYR A 15 -10.00 -0.87 -2.17
N LYS A 16 -10.13 -1.31 -0.93
CA LYS A 16 -11.35 -1.94 -0.41
C LYS A 16 -11.65 -1.44 1.00
N GLU A 17 -12.79 -0.76 1.16
CA GLU A 17 -13.27 -0.31 2.46
C GLU A 17 -13.82 -1.51 3.25
N PHE A 18 -13.04 -2.00 4.22
CA PHE A 18 -13.51 -2.99 5.19
C PHE A 18 -13.93 -2.32 6.50
N THR A 19 -14.85 -2.96 7.21
CA THR A 19 -15.25 -2.54 8.56
C THR A 19 -14.04 -2.59 9.50
N ILE A 20 -13.70 -1.45 10.08
CA ILE A 20 -12.51 -1.31 10.93
C ILE A 20 -12.72 -2.09 12.24
N PRO A 21 -11.87 -3.08 12.56
CA PRO A 21 -11.97 -3.82 13.82
C PRO A 21 -11.69 -2.94 15.04
N SER A 22 -12.28 -3.28 16.20
CA SER A 22 -12.14 -2.51 17.44
C SER A 22 -10.70 -2.33 17.92
N SER A 23 -9.78 -3.22 17.52
CA SER A 23 -8.35 -3.17 17.85
C SER A 23 -7.58 -2.01 17.23
N TYR A 24 -8.08 -1.42 16.14
CA TYR A 24 -7.43 -0.33 15.42
C TYR A 24 -7.84 1.06 15.93
N TYR A 25 -8.81 1.12 16.85
CA TYR A 25 -9.25 2.36 17.47
C TYR A 25 -8.37 2.71 18.67
N TYR A 26 -7.94 3.96 18.73
CA TYR A 26 -7.31 4.54 19.91
C TYR A 26 -8.01 5.84 20.31
N THR A 27 -7.95 6.17 21.59
CA THR A 27 -8.48 7.45 22.09
C THR A 27 -7.34 8.44 22.20
N ASP A 28 -7.51 9.58 21.54
CA ASP A 28 -6.61 10.72 21.62
C ASP A 28 -7.26 11.84 22.42
N ILE A 29 -6.47 12.70 23.06
CA ILE A 29 -6.97 13.84 23.84
C ILE A 29 -6.58 15.11 23.11
N ILE A 30 -7.57 15.82 22.57
CA ILE A 30 -7.38 17.05 21.81
C ILE A 30 -7.92 18.23 22.61
N ASN A 31 -7.31 19.40 22.47
CA ASN A 31 -7.80 20.62 23.10
C ASN A 31 -9.05 21.14 22.36
N LEU A 32 -9.96 21.79 23.08
CA LEU A 32 -11.10 22.50 22.49
C LEU A 32 -10.59 23.59 21.52
N PHE A 33 -11.23 23.69 20.36
CA PHE A 33 -10.89 24.70 19.36
C PHE A 33 -11.45 26.06 19.75
N GLU A 34 -10.56 26.97 20.14
CA GLU A 34 -10.89 28.34 20.54
C GLU A 34 -9.98 29.33 19.81
N LEU A 35 -10.58 30.26 19.08
CA LEU A 35 -9.86 31.28 18.32
C LEU A 35 -9.39 32.44 19.21
N PRO A 36 -8.32 33.16 18.83
CA PRO A 36 -7.93 34.41 19.48
C PRO A 36 -9.08 35.45 19.40
N PRO A 37 -9.25 36.33 20.41
CA PRO A 37 -8.29 36.68 21.47
C PRO A 37 -8.38 35.83 22.76
N LEU A 38 -9.40 34.98 22.91
CA LEU A 38 -9.62 34.18 24.12
C LEU A 38 -8.91 32.81 24.05
N GLY A 39 -8.77 32.23 22.86
CA GLY A 39 -8.09 30.95 22.65
C GLY A 39 -6.73 31.04 21.96
N ARG A 40 -6.03 29.91 21.88
CA ARG A 40 -4.70 29.75 21.26
C ARG A 40 -4.70 28.78 20.06
N SER A 41 -5.86 28.35 19.58
CA SER A 41 -5.95 27.32 18.55
C SER A 41 -5.54 27.85 17.18
N THR A 42 -4.85 27.00 16.42
CA THR A 42 -4.45 27.22 15.03
C THR A 42 -5.34 26.42 14.08
N LYS A 43 -5.28 26.70 12.78
CA LYS A 43 -6.07 26.00 11.75
C LYS A 43 -5.94 24.46 11.82
N ASP A 44 -4.74 23.98 12.15
CA ASP A 44 -4.42 22.54 12.22
C ASP A 44 -5.04 21.85 13.45
N ASP A 45 -5.43 22.62 14.47
CA ASP A 45 -6.08 22.11 15.69
C ASP A 45 -7.58 21.84 15.47
N PHE A 46 -8.14 22.24 14.31
CA PHE A 46 -9.54 22.06 13.99
C PHE A 46 -9.87 20.59 13.64
N ASN A 47 -10.47 19.88 14.59
CA ASN A 47 -11.06 18.55 14.37
C ASN A 47 -12.60 18.60 14.20
N PRO A 48 -13.14 18.41 12.98
CA PRO A 48 -14.57 18.46 12.72
C PRO A 48 -15.38 17.37 13.45
N MET A 49 -14.76 16.26 13.86
CA MET A 49 -15.44 15.20 14.62
C MET A 49 -15.85 15.61 16.03
N VAL A 50 -15.26 16.70 16.53
CA VAL A 50 -15.44 17.16 17.91
C VAL A 50 -15.89 18.60 17.97
N HIS A 51 -15.52 19.42 17.00
CA HIS A 51 -15.84 20.84 17.04
C HIS A 51 -17.17 21.18 16.33
N MET A 52 -17.80 20.22 15.64
CA MET A 52 -19.16 20.36 15.13
C MET A 52 -20.17 19.92 16.21
N GLU A 53 -20.38 20.76 17.21
CA GLU A 53 -21.36 20.53 18.29
C GLU A 53 -22.63 21.35 18.08
N ILE A 54 -23.77 20.76 18.46
CA ILE A 54 -25.04 21.47 18.59
C ILE A 54 -25.16 21.94 20.05
N GLU A 55 -25.49 23.21 20.28
CA GLU A 55 -25.72 23.70 21.63
C GLU A 55 -26.87 22.93 22.29
N PRO A 56 -26.66 22.36 23.50
CA PRO A 56 -27.71 21.63 24.19
C PRO A 56 -28.91 22.55 24.48
N GLU A 57 -30.13 21.99 24.46
CA GLU A 57 -31.32 22.70 24.95
C GLU A 57 -31.06 23.22 26.37
N GLU A 58 -31.07 24.54 26.53
CA GLU A 58 -31.29 25.15 27.84
C GLU A 58 -32.64 24.64 28.34
N VAL A 59 -32.59 23.61 29.19
CA VAL A 59 -33.72 23.24 30.03
C VAL A 59 -33.96 24.46 30.90
N LYS A 60 -34.94 25.28 30.50
CA LYS A 60 -35.46 26.39 31.30
C LYS A 60 -35.79 25.85 32.69
N LYS A 61 -34.87 26.02 33.63
CA LYS A 61 -35.15 25.82 35.05
C LYS A 61 -36.18 26.87 35.44
N SER A 62 -37.42 26.44 35.52
CA SER A 62 -38.51 27.20 36.10
C SER A 62 -38.21 27.46 37.58
N GLY A 63 -38.03 28.73 37.93
CA GLY A 63 -38.46 29.35 39.18
C GLY A 63 -37.65 29.12 40.45
N ASP A 64 -37.20 30.24 41.05
CA ASP A 64 -36.94 30.53 42.47
C ASP A 64 -36.09 29.55 43.30
N ASP A 65 -34.89 29.95 43.71
CA ASP A 65 -34.76 30.82 44.91
C ASP A 65 -33.30 31.26 45.15
N SER A 66 -33.20 32.44 45.73
CA SER A 66 -32.03 33.23 46.15
C SER A 66 -30.86 32.50 46.83
N SER A 67 -29.62 32.89 46.51
CA SER A 67 -28.70 33.52 47.49
C SER A 67 -27.36 33.92 46.87
N GLU A 68 -27.03 35.20 47.05
CA GLU A 68 -25.73 35.79 46.81
C GLU A 68 -24.67 35.16 47.73
N SER A 69 -23.54 34.73 47.15
CA SER A 69 -22.26 34.82 47.85
C SER A 69 -21.14 35.01 46.82
N GLU A 70 -20.70 36.26 46.73
CA GLU A 70 -19.52 36.70 45.99
C GLU A 70 -18.24 36.04 46.54
N ALA A 71 -17.27 35.93 45.62
CA ALA A 71 -15.83 36.00 45.87
C ALA A 71 -15.19 34.88 46.69
N ASN A 72 -14.67 33.86 45.98
CA ASN A 72 -13.28 33.37 46.07
C ASN A 72 -13.17 31.97 45.45
N LEU A 73 -12.86 31.90 44.15
CA LEU A 73 -12.32 30.69 43.49
C LEU A 73 -11.77 31.07 42.10
N GLU A 74 -10.98 32.14 42.06
CA GLU A 74 -10.04 32.35 40.95
C GLU A 74 -8.82 31.45 41.17
N GLU A 75 -8.32 30.88 40.07
CA GLU A 75 -7.07 30.11 39.94
C GLU A 75 -7.07 28.68 40.51
N SER A 76 -7.68 27.72 39.80
CA SER A 76 -7.12 26.34 39.65
C SER A 76 -7.96 25.31 38.88
N ILE A 77 -9.05 25.67 38.18
CA ILE A 77 -9.90 24.67 37.47
C ILE A 77 -9.61 24.56 35.96
N ASP A 78 -8.72 25.38 35.39
CA ASP A 78 -8.75 25.64 33.95
C ASP A 78 -7.83 24.80 33.05
N SER A 79 -7.33 23.63 33.50
CA SER A 79 -6.47 22.78 32.63
C SER A 79 -7.12 21.46 32.16
N MET A 80 -8.31 21.14 32.69
CA MET A 80 -9.02 19.88 32.38
C MET A 80 -10.36 20.10 31.68
N ALA A 81 -10.93 21.31 31.72
CA ALA A 81 -12.18 21.65 31.05
C ALA A 81 -12.07 21.68 29.52
N ASN A 82 -10.85 21.93 28.99
CA ASN A 82 -10.64 22.15 27.56
C ASN A 82 -10.10 20.92 26.82
N LYS A 83 -10.22 19.70 27.36
CA LYS A 83 -9.67 18.47 26.77
C LYS A 83 -10.77 17.49 26.39
N VAL A 84 -10.94 17.24 25.10
CA VAL A 84 -11.94 16.31 24.56
C VAL A 84 -11.29 15.02 24.07
N LYS A 85 -11.93 13.88 24.36
CA LYS A 85 -11.49 12.55 23.91
C LYS A 85 -12.02 12.27 22.51
N VAL A 86 -11.13 12.01 21.57
CA VAL A 86 -11.47 11.70 20.17
C VAL A 86 -11.08 10.26 19.85
N LYS A 87 -11.99 9.52 19.22
CA LYS A 87 -11.66 8.20 18.65
C LYS A 87 -10.93 8.41 17.34
N LYS A 88 -9.71 7.90 17.25
CA LYS A 88 -8.88 7.87 16.04
C LYS A 88 -8.62 6.42 15.64
N VAL A 89 -8.23 6.23 14.38
CA VAL A 89 -7.89 4.92 13.80
C VAL A 89 -6.43 4.95 13.36
N LYS A 90 -5.71 3.83 13.52
CA LYS A 90 -4.36 3.62 12.98
C LYS A 90 -4.35 2.48 11.97
N ASP A 91 -3.28 2.42 11.19
CA ASP A 91 -2.96 1.34 10.27
C ASP A 91 -4.08 1.07 9.24
N LEU A 92 -4.74 2.15 8.78
CA LEU A 92 -5.77 2.09 7.74
C LEU A 92 -5.19 1.55 6.43
N HIS A 93 -3.94 1.89 6.12
CA HIS A 93 -3.24 1.39 4.94
C HIS A 93 -3.15 -0.15 4.91
N LYS A 94 -3.02 -0.83 6.06
CA LYS A 94 -2.97 -2.31 6.13
C LYS A 94 -4.33 -2.97 5.93
N LEU A 95 -5.40 -2.25 6.23
CA LEU A 95 -6.77 -2.75 6.11
C LEU A 95 -7.34 -2.49 4.72
N TRP A 96 -7.09 -1.31 4.16
CA TRP A 96 -7.79 -0.84 2.97
C TRP A 96 -6.99 -0.94 1.68
N LEU A 97 -5.66 -1.03 1.76
CA LEU A 97 -4.80 -1.15 0.60
C LEU A 97 -4.29 -2.58 0.47
N ASN A 98 -4.43 -3.15 -0.71
CA ASN A 98 -3.74 -4.37 -1.09
C ASN A 98 -3.14 -4.22 -2.50
N ILE A 99 -2.23 -5.12 -2.87
CA ILE A 99 -1.58 -5.13 -4.18
C ILE A 99 -2.08 -6.35 -4.94
N GLN A 100 -2.36 -6.19 -6.22
CA GLN A 100 -2.61 -7.30 -7.12
C GLN A 100 -1.56 -7.31 -8.25
N PRO A 101 -0.87 -8.43 -8.52
CA PRO A 101 -1.01 -9.75 -7.86
C PRO A 101 -0.47 -9.79 -6.42
N ASP A 102 -1.03 -10.69 -5.60
CA ASP A 102 -0.56 -10.93 -4.23
C ASP A 102 0.86 -11.54 -4.25
N GLN A 103 1.57 -11.45 -3.12
CA GLN A 103 2.93 -11.97 -2.98
C GLN A 103 3.04 -13.45 -3.37
N HIS A 104 2.10 -14.28 -2.92
CA HIS A 104 2.10 -15.72 -3.17
C HIS A 104 1.84 -16.05 -4.65
N ASP A 105 0.93 -15.31 -5.29
CA ASP A 105 0.64 -15.47 -6.71
C ASP A 105 1.86 -15.12 -7.55
N LEU A 106 2.58 -14.05 -7.16
CA LEU A 106 3.78 -13.62 -7.86
C LEU A 106 4.94 -14.62 -7.70
N PHE A 107 5.14 -15.14 -6.50
CA PHE A 107 6.11 -16.21 -6.27
C PHE A 107 5.78 -17.42 -7.12
N SER A 108 4.52 -17.86 -7.11
CA SER A 108 4.06 -19.03 -7.89
C SER A 108 4.26 -18.81 -9.39
N LEU A 109 3.91 -17.63 -9.91
CA LEU A 109 4.08 -17.29 -11.32
C LEU A 109 5.55 -17.26 -11.73
N LEU A 110 6.44 -16.72 -10.90
CA LEU A 110 7.87 -16.70 -11.19
C LEU A 110 8.45 -18.11 -11.15
N SER A 111 8.14 -18.88 -10.12
CA SER A 111 8.58 -20.26 -9.98
C SER A 111 8.12 -21.13 -11.16
N GLU A 112 6.87 -20.99 -11.60
CA GLU A 112 6.35 -21.68 -12.79
C GLU A 112 7.12 -21.28 -14.06
N ASN A 113 7.37 -19.98 -14.26
CA ASN A 113 8.14 -19.52 -15.42
C ASN A 113 9.59 -20.03 -15.42
N PHE A 114 10.23 -20.09 -14.25
CA PHE A 114 11.55 -20.70 -14.12
C PHE A 114 11.50 -22.19 -14.43
N SER A 115 10.55 -22.94 -13.88
CA SER A 115 10.36 -24.37 -14.20
C SER A 115 10.16 -24.61 -15.69
N LEU A 116 9.29 -23.83 -16.34
CA LEU A 116 9.08 -23.89 -17.80
C LEU A 116 10.38 -23.59 -18.57
N GLY A 117 11.14 -22.58 -18.13
CA GLY A 117 12.45 -22.26 -18.70
C GLY A 117 13.43 -23.43 -18.58
N PHE A 118 13.51 -24.05 -17.41
CA PHE A 118 14.36 -25.21 -17.16
C PHE A 118 13.92 -26.43 -17.98
N ASP A 119 12.63 -26.68 -18.12
CA ASP A 119 12.12 -27.77 -18.94
C ASP A 119 12.42 -27.58 -20.43
N CYS A 120 12.43 -26.34 -20.92
CA CYS A 120 12.91 -26.03 -22.26
C CYS A 120 14.41 -26.37 -22.44
N LEU A 121 15.23 -26.18 -21.40
CA LEU A 121 16.67 -26.46 -21.43
C LEU A 121 17.01 -27.97 -21.39
N LYS A 122 16.06 -28.85 -21.10
CA LYS A 122 16.27 -30.31 -21.06
C LYS A 122 16.17 -30.98 -22.44
N ASN A 123 15.73 -30.26 -23.46
CA ASN A 123 15.42 -30.80 -24.78
C ASN A 123 16.42 -30.39 -25.87
N PHE A 124 17.69 -30.11 -25.50
CA PHE A 124 18.70 -29.81 -26.51
C PHE A 124 19.06 -31.08 -27.29
N GLU A 125 18.69 -31.11 -28.56
CA GLU A 125 19.09 -32.17 -29.47
C GLU A 125 20.59 -32.07 -29.76
N LYS A 126 21.31 -33.19 -29.59
CA LYS A 126 22.72 -33.30 -29.95
C LYS A 126 22.83 -33.51 -31.45
N TRP A 127 22.96 -32.41 -32.18
CA TRP A 127 23.15 -32.44 -33.63
C TRP A 127 24.41 -33.20 -34.05
N SER A 128 25.45 -33.25 -33.19
CA SER A 128 26.72 -33.95 -33.47
C SER A 128 26.60 -35.47 -33.63
N MET A 129 25.50 -36.07 -33.15
CA MET A 129 25.24 -37.51 -33.20
C MET A 129 23.91 -37.83 -33.91
N HIS A 130 23.36 -36.86 -34.65
CA HIS A 130 22.06 -37.03 -35.30
C HIS A 130 22.12 -38.09 -36.43
N ALA A 131 21.03 -38.86 -36.59
CA ALA A 131 20.97 -39.93 -37.59
C ALA A 131 21.19 -39.44 -39.04
N ASP A 132 20.81 -38.19 -39.32
CA ASP A 132 21.00 -37.55 -40.63
C ASP A 132 22.48 -37.31 -40.99
N LEU A 133 23.39 -37.37 -40.01
CA LEU A 133 24.83 -37.26 -40.26
C LEU A 133 25.47 -38.59 -40.70
N LYS A 134 24.75 -39.72 -40.56
CA LYS A 134 25.24 -41.06 -40.94
C LYS A 134 25.69 -41.20 -42.40
N PRO A 135 25.05 -40.58 -43.40
CA PRO A 135 25.53 -40.62 -44.78
C PRO A 135 26.87 -39.90 -44.95
N TYR A 136 27.06 -38.78 -44.24
CA TYR A 136 28.30 -38.00 -44.28
C TYR A 136 29.45 -38.73 -43.56
N ASP A 137 29.12 -39.45 -42.48
CA ASP A 137 30.02 -40.40 -41.79
C ASP A 137 30.68 -41.36 -42.78
N SER A 138 29.88 -42.01 -43.63
CA SER A 138 30.37 -43.04 -44.57
C SER A 138 31.34 -42.54 -45.65
N ILE A 139 31.44 -41.23 -45.85
CA ILE A 139 32.26 -40.59 -46.89
C ILE A 139 33.59 -40.07 -46.31
N LEU A 140 33.64 -39.83 -44.99
CA LEU A 140 34.82 -39.31 -44.30
C LEU A 140 35.96 -40.34 -44.32
N GLU A 141 37.16 -39.90 -44.67
CA GLU A 141 38.34 -40.77 -44.76
C GLU A 141 38.94 -41.07 -43.36
N PRO A 142 39.79 -42.10 -43.20
CA PRO A 142 40.32 -42.49 -41.89
C PRO A 142 41.16 -41.41 -41.18
N TRP A 143 41.70 -40.43 -41.91
CA TRP A 143 42.39 -39.27 -41.34
C TRP A 143 41.43 -38.14 -40.94
N ASP A 144 40.16 -38.26 -41.32
CA ASP A 144 39.07 -37.30 -41.11
C ASP A 144 38.24 -37.62 -39.84
N TYR A 145 38.51 -38.76 -39.17
CA TYR A 145 37.94 -39.15 -37.87
C TYR A 145 38.98 -39.04 -36.74
N ARG A 146 38.70 -38.76 -35.46
CA ARG A 146 37.61 -38.18 -34.65
C ARG A 146 38.16 -38.21 -33.21
N SER A 147 37.69 -37.36 -32.30
CA SER A 147 37.98 -37.52 -30.85
C SER A 147 37.37 -38.80 -30.23
N TYR A 148 36.62 -39.58 -31.03
CA TYR A 148 35.90 -40.78 -30.64
C TYR A 148 36.18 -41.91 -31.64
N GLU A 149 36.48 -43.12 -31.15
CA GLU A 149 36.99 -44.25 -31.94
C GLU A 149 35.94 -44.90 -32.88
N ARG A 150 34.64 -44.70 -32.63
CA ARG A 150 33.53 -45.10 -33.52
C ARG A 150 32.36 -44.15 -33.33
N TRP A 151 31.81 -43.61 -34.42
CA TRP A 151 30.55 -42.89 -34.36
C TRP A 151 29.42 -43.86 -34.65
N GLU A 152 28.55 -44.02 -33.66
CA GLU A 152 27.32 -44.75 -33.81
C GLU A 152 26.18 -43.80 -33.48
N PRO A 153 25.13 -43.75 -34.31
CA PRO A 153 23.96 -42.97 -33.96
C PRO A 153 23.40 -43.50 -32.65
N PRO A 154 22.97 -42.63 -31.71
CA PRO A 154 22.51 -43.06 -30.41
C PRO A 154 21.33 -44.01 -30.54
N GLN A 155 21.38 -45.14 -29.83
CA GLN A 155 20.38 -46.22 -29.97
C GLN A 155 19.11 -45.91 -29.18
N GLU A 156 19.23 -45.08 -28.14
CA GLU A 156 18.13 -44.64 -27.30
C GLU A 156 17.83 -43.15 -27.50
N LYS A 157 16.54 -42.79 -27.46
CA LYS A 157 16.11 -41.38 -27.52
C LYS A 157 16.78 -40.51 -26.46
N ASN A 158 17.07 -41.06 -25.29
CA ASN A 158 17.67 -40.33 -24.17
C ASN A 158 19.13 -39.90 -24.42
N GLU A 159 19.86 -40.59 -25.29
CA GLU A 159 21.24 -40.24 -25.64
C GLU A 159 21.31 -39.07 -26.63
N LEU A 160 20.25 -38.90 -27.42
CA LEU A 160 20.08 -37.85 -28.43
C LEU A 160 19.86 -36.47 -27.80
N TYR A 161 19.30 -36.40 -26.59
CA TYR A 161 19.07 -35.16 -25.87
C TYR A 161 20.17 -34.90 -24.83
N LEU A 162 20.50 -33.64 -24.64
CA LEU A 162 21.38 -33.17 -23.58
C LEU A 162 20.52 -32.69 -22.41
N ASN A 163 20.61 -33.39 -21.28
CA ASN A 163 20.00 -32.93 -20.05
C ASN A 163 20.99 -32.03 -19.29
N CYS A 164 20.59 -30.78 -19.02
CA CYS A 164 21.38 -29.81 -18.26
C CYS A 164 21.23 -29.93 -16.74
N ASP A 165 20.36 -30.83 -16.23
CA ASP A 165 20.06 -30.97 -14.80
C ASP A 165 21.31 -31.18 -13.95
N ASP A 166 22.26 -31.98 -14.42
CA ASP A 166 23.49 -32.27 -13.68
C ASP A 166 24.35 -31.01 -13.52
N TRP A 167 24.40 -30.15 -14.53
CA TRP A 167 25.10 -28.86 -14.46
C TRP A 167 24.35 -27.82 -13.62
N LEU A 168 23.01 -27.86 -13.65
CA LEU A 168 22.18 -26.95 -12.87
C LEU A 168 22.26 -27.27 -11.37
N ARG A 169 22.35 -28.54 -10.98
CA ARG A 169 22.49 -28.97 -9.58
C ARG A 169 23.77 -28.51 -8.91
N GLU A 170 24.84 -28.30 -9.67
CA GLU A 170 26.11 -27.79 -9.16
C GLU A 170 26.10 -26.26 -8.99
N ASN A 171 25.13 -25.57 -9.57
CA ASN A 171 25.08 -24.11 -9.56
C ASN A 171 24.42 -23.59 -8.26
N PRO A 172 25.12 -22.78 -7.45
CA PRO A 172 24.59 -22.26 -6.19
C PRO A 172 23.35 -21.38 -6.39
N TYR A 173 23.22 -20.70 -7.54
CA TYR A 173 22.05 -19.87 -7.84
C TYR A 173 20.79 -20.68 -8.10
N TYR A 174 20.93 -21.90 -8.61
CA TYR A 174 19.81 -22.81 -8.82
C TYR A 174 19.37 -23.47 -7.51
N VAL A 175 20.34 -23.88 -6.69
CA VAL A 175 20.08 -24.50 -5.37
C VAL A 175 19.33 -23.55 -4.44
N HIS A 176 19.66 -22.26 -4.46
CA HIS A 176 19.02 -21.23 -3.64
C HIS A 176 18.02 -20.37 -4.42
N LEU A 177 17.50 -20.85 -5.54
CA LEU A 177 16.61 -20.07 -6.40
C LEU A 177 15.34 -19.62 -5.66
N GLU A 178 14.69 -20.53 -4.96
CA GLU A 178 13.47 -20.24 -4.20
C GLU A 178 13.73 -19.22 -3.09
N ASP A 179 14.78 -19.42 -2.28
CA ASP A 179 15.18 -18.50 -1.21
C ASP A 179 15.49 -17.09 -1.75
N ASN A 180 16.22 -17.02 -2.87
CA ASN A 180 16.59 -15.76 -3.50
C ASN A 180 15.36 -15.04 -4.09
N LEU A 181 14.43 -15.78 -4.69
CA LEU A 181 13.17 -15.22 -5.19
C LEU A 181 12.32 -14.69 -4.06
N GLU A 182 12.17 -15.45 -2.98
CA GLU A 182 11.40 -15.03 -1.82
C GLU A 182 11.99 -13.77 -1.19
N ALA A 183 13.32 -13.71 -1.01
CA ALA A 183 14.00 -12.52 -0.49
C ALA A 183 13.79 -11.28 -1.37
N LEU A 184 13.88 -11.43 -2.68
CA LEU A 184 13.71 -10.32 -3.64
C LEU A 184 12.27 -9.81 -3.67
N ILE A 185 11.29 -10.71 -3.63
CA ILE A 185 9.87 -10.34 -3.57
C ILE A 185 9.57 -9.66 -2.24
N ASN A 186 10.05 -10.19 -1.11
CA ASN A 186 9.90 -9.57 0.22
C ASN A 186 10.46 -8.15 0.25
N GLU A 187 11.66 -7.94 -0.29
CA GLU A 187 12.25 -6.60 -0.39
C GLU A 187 11.36 -5.66 -1.22
N ALA A 188 10.85 -6.13 -2.35
CA ALA A 188 9.98 -5.35 -3.21
C ALA A 188 8.64 -5.01 -2.55
N VAL A 189 8.00 -5.96 -1.85
CA VAL A 189 6.76 -5.74 -1.09
C VAL A 189 6.99 -4.74 0.04
N SER A 190 8.09 -4.85 0.78
CA SER A 190 8.42 -3.91 1.86
C SER A 190 8.53 -2.45 1.38
N LYS A 191 9.06 -2.23 0.17
CA LYS A 191 9.11 -0.89 -0.46
C LYS A 191 7.71 -0.36 -0.77
N ILE A 192 6.77 -1.25 -1.10
CA ILE A 192 5.37 -0.87 -1.34
C ILE A 192 4.65 -0.60 -0.02
N GLU A 193 4.89 -1.37 1.02
CA GLU A 193 4.35 -1.12 2.37
C GLU A 193 4.79 0.24 2.90
N ILE A 194 6.06 0.61 2.77
CA ILE A 194 6.55 1.96 3.12
C ILE A 194 5.79 3.04 2.33
N GLN A 195 5.50 2.78 1.05
CA GLN A 195 4.71 3.72 0.25
C GLN A 195 3.25 3.81 0.73
N PHE A 196 2.67 2.70 1.19
CA PHE A 196 1.34 2.66 1.76
C PHE A 196 1.26 3.40 3.11
N GLU A 197 2.30 3.31 3.95
CA GLU A 197 2.40 4.09 5.18
C GLU A 197 2.36 5.59 4.91
N LEU A 198 2.97 6.06 3.81
CA LEU A 198 2.89 7.46 3.40
C LEU A 198 1.46 7.89 3.03
N PHE A 199 0.58 6.96 2.67
CA PHE A 199 -0.81 7.25 2.37
C PHE A 199 -1.74 7.26 3.60
N GLU A 200 -1.27 6.78 4.75
CA GLU A 200 -2.02 6.75 6.01
C GLU A 200 -2.70 8.08 6.38
N PRO A 201 -2.03 9.26 6.36
CA PRO A 201 -2.68 10.52 6.73
C PRO A 201 -3.86 10.88 5.81
N TYR A 202 -3.79 10.51 4.53
CA TYR A 202 -4.85 10.79 3.56
C TYR A 202 -6.03 9.84 3.74
N LEU A 203 -5.76 8.55 3.96
CA LEU A 203 -6.79 7.57 4.31
C LEU A 203 -7.52 7.96 5.59
N TYR A 204 -6.78 8.45 6.58
CA TYR A 204 -7.36 8.97 7.82
C TYR A 204 -8.23 10.20 7.57
N ALA A 205 -7.76 11.17 6.78
CA ALA A 205 -8.54 12.34 6.41
C ALA A 205 -9.86 11.98 5.69
N TYR A 206 -9.79 11.04 4.75
CA TYR A 206 -10.96 10.51 4.05
C TYR A 206 -11.92 9.78 5.00
N TRP A 207 -11.41 8.94 5.91
CA TRP A 207 -12.23 8.29 6.93
C TRP A 207 -12.95 9.32 7.82
N VAL A 208 -12.24 10.35 8.29
CA VAL A 208 -12.85 11.44 9.08
C VAL A 208 -13.98 12.10 8.31
N ASN A 209 -13.79 12.37 7.02
CA ASN A 209 -14.82 12.96 6.17
C ASN A 209 -16.05 12.04 6.02
N GLN A 210 -15.86 10.73 5.91
CA GLN A 210 -16.98 9.77 5.88
C GLN A 210 -17.77 9.75 7.20
N GLN A 211 -17.12 9.95 8.34
CA GLN A 211 -17.80 9.98 9.65
C GLN A 211 -18.61 11.27 9.88
N ILE A 212 -18.29 12.34 9.14
CA ILE A 212 -19.04 13.62 9.13
C ILE A 212 -20.32 13.50 8.26
N SER A 213 -20.69 12.29 7.85
CA SER A 213 -21.71 11.98 6.84
C SER A 213 -23.07 12.69 6.99
N ASP A 214 -23.40 13.20 8.18
CA ASP A 214 -24.59 14.03 8.37
C ASP A 214 -24.26 15.53 8.46
N PHE A 215 -24.01 16.15 7.31
CA PHE A 215 -23.89 17.61 7.19
C PHE A 215 -25.19 18.35 7.55
N SER A 216 -26.30 17.65 7.89
CA SER A 216 -27.50 18.29 8.44
C SER A 216 -27.23 19.03 9.76
N ILE A 217 -26.17 18.64 10.48
CA ILE A 217 -25.70 19.34 11.69
C ILE A 217 -25.37 20.80 11.38
N ILE A 218 -24.86 21.10 10.18
CA ILE A 218 -24.55 22.46 9.73
C ILE A 218 -25.83 23.28 9.48
N GLN A 219 -26.92 22.62 9.10
CA GLN A 219 -28.21 23.27 8.85
C GLN A 219 -29.01 23.49 10.14
N HIS A 220 -28.54 22.96 11.26
CA HIS A 220 -29.21 23.09 12.54
C HIS A 220 -29.06 24.52 13.08
N GLU A 221 -30.17 25.16 13.45
CA GLU A 221 -30.20 26.57 13.91
C GLU A 221 -29.35 26.83 15.16
N ARG A 222 -28.97 25.77 15.88
CA ARG A 222 -28.14 25.80 17.09
C ARG A 222 -26.73 25.26 16.89
N PHE A 223 -26.27 25.26 15.65
CA PHE A 223 -24.89 24.97 15.37
C PHE A 223 -24.02 26.01 16.10
N ARG A 224 -23.06 25.54 16.89
CA ARG A 224 -22.20 26.41 17.69
C ARG A 224 -21.25 27.16 16.77
N ASN A 225 -21.22 28.50 16.87
CA ASN A 225 -20.30 29.39 16.13
C ASN A 225 -20.17 29.11 14.60
N PRO A 226 -21.27 29.16 13.82
CA PRO A 226 -21.25 28.89 12.37
C PRO A 226 -20.31 29.82 11.60
N THR A 227 -20.28 31.09 11.98
CA THR A 227 -19.47 32.13 11.31
C THR A 227 -17.98 31.83 11.35
N ASP A 228 -17.52 31.22 12.44
CA ASP A 228 -16.11 30.92 12.63
C ASP A 228 -15.76 29.54 12.06
N ILE A 229 -16.59 28.52 12.32
CA ILE A 229 -16.27 27.13 11.99
C ILE A 229 -16.39 26.83 10.49
N LEU A 230 -17.36 27.41 9.78
CA LEU A 230 -17.60 27.12 8.37
C LEU A 230 -16.41 27.51 7.45
N PRO A 231 -15.79 28.68 7.61
CA PRO A 231 -14.57 29.02 6.87
C PRO A 231 -13.42 28.02 7.08
N TYR A 232 -13.23 27.47 8.29
CA TYR A 232 -12.17 26.48 8.54
C TYR A 232 -12.52 25.12 7.95
N LEU A 233 -13.79 24.70 8.01
CA LEU A 233 -14.26 23.47 7.38
C LEU A 233 -14.06 23.53 5.85
N LEU A 234 -14.47 24.64 5.22
CA LEU A 234 -14.29 24.85 3.79
C LEU A 234 -12.81 24.95 3.40
N GLY A 235 -12.02 25.71 4.16
CA GLY A 235 -10.57 25.83 3.94
C GLY A 235 -9.88 24.47 4.00
N ARG A 236 -10.22 23.65 5.00
CA ARG A 236 -9.73 22.27 5.12
C ARG A 236 -10.09 21.43 3.89
N PHE A 237 -11.31 21.50 3.37
CA PHE A 237 -11.69 20.72 2.19
C PHE A 237 -10.94 21.15 0.92
N VAL A 238 -10.73 22.45 0.74
CA VAL A 238 -9.94 22.98 -0.38
C VAL A 238 -8.48 22.51 -0.27
N GLU A 239 -7.87 22.65 0.90
CA GLU A 239 -6.51 22.18 1.15
C GLU A 239 -6.40 20.65 0.94
N GLN A 240 -7.39 19.88 1.38
CA GLN A 240 -7.43 18.43 1.16
C GLN A 240 -7.51 18.07 -0.33
N ASP A 241 -8.34 18.76 -1.11
CA ASP A 241 -8.46 18.52 -2.55
C ASP A 241 -7.16 18.83 -3.30
N GLU A 242 -6.50 19.95 -2.97
CA GLU A 242 -5.20 20.31 -3.53
C GLU A 242 -4.14 19.25 -3.20
N ILE A 243 -4.05 18.85 -1.93
CA ILE A 243 -3.09 17.87 -1.45
C ILE A 243 -3.33 16.49 -2.07
N PHE A 244 -4.59 16.04 -2.19
CA PHE A 244 -4.91 14.74 -2.80
C PHE A 244 -4.57 14.73 -4.29
N ASN A 245 -4.78 15.84 -5.00
CA ASN A 245 -4.46 15.96 -6.42
C ASN A 245 -2.95 16.02 -6.70
N GLU A 246 -2.19 16.68 -5.84
CA GLU A 246 -0.73 16.82 -6.01
C GLU A 246 0.03 15.57 -5.55
N PHE A 247 -0.39 14.94 -4.45
CA PHE A 247 0.43 13.94 -3.75
C PHE A 247 0.10 12.48 -4.09
N VAL A 248 -1.05 12.18 -4.69
CA VAL A 248 -1.40 10.81 -5.11
C VAL A 248 -1.00 10.58 -6.58
N PRO A 249 0.18 9.98 -6.86
CA PRO A 249 0.62 9.73 -8.22
C PRO A 249 -0.26 8.69 -8.90
N GLN A 250 -0.46 8.78 -10.21
CA GLN A 250 -1.18 7.74 -10.98
C GLN A 250 -0.42 6.40 -10.98
N SER A 251 0.92 6.47 -11.03
CA SER A 251 1.79 5.31 -10.93
C SER A 251 3.12 5.69 -10.29
N LYS A 252 3.71 4.77 -9.54
CA LYS A 252 5.05 4.93 -8.96
C LYS A 252 5.90 3.68 -9.20
N ASP A 253 7.16 3.91 -9.51
CA ASP A 253 8.17 2.86 -9.65
C ASP A 253 8.77 2.59 -8.27
N LEU A 254 8.61 1.36 -7.79
CA LEU A 254 9.02 0.86 -6.48
C LEU A 254 9.92 -0.36 -6.70
N GLY A 255 11.11 -0.10 -7.25
CA GLY A 255 12.10 -1.12 -7.59
C GLY A 255 11.59 -2.07 -8.68
N LEU A 256 11.26 -3.31 -8.28
CA LEU A 256 10.80 -4.36 -9.17
C LEU A 256 9.43 -4.06 -9.80
N PHE A 257 8.59 -3.29 -9.09
CA PHE A 257 7.20 -3.05 -9.44
C PHE A 257 6.94 -1.62 -9.89
N ARG A 258 6.12 -1.48 -10.93
CA ARG A 258 5.36 -0.25 -11.18
C ARG A 258 3.96 -0.44 -10.62
N VAL A 259 3.67 0.25 -9.52
CA VAL A 259 2.34 0.20 -8.89
C VAL A 259 1.48 1.31 -9.47
N LYS A 260 0.28 0.95 -9.95
CA LYS A 260 -0.75 1.91 -10.38
C LYS A 260 -1.70 2.21 -9.23
N PHE A 261 -1.97 3.49 -8.98
CA PHE A 261 -2.86 3.96 -7.91
C PHE A 261 -4.14 4.61 -8.44
N ASN A 262 -4.49 4.38 -9.70
CA ASN A 262 -5.67 5.00 -10.34
C ASN A 262 -6.96 4.72 -9.56
N ILE A 263 -7.14 3.51 -9.04
CA ILE A 263 -8.31 3.14 -8.24
C ILE A 263 -8.35 3.97 -6.95
N LEU A 264 -7.26 3.98 -6.18
CA LEU A 264 -7.14 4.76 -4.96
C LEU A 264 -7.40 6.25 -5.21
N ARG A 265 -6.79 6.81 -6.26
CA ARG A 265 -6.97 8.21 -6.64
C ARG A 265 -8.44 8.52 -6.91
N ASN A 266 -9.10 7.72 -7.75
CA ASN A 266 -10.51 7.92 -8.09
C ASN A 266 -11.45 7.86 -6.87
N HIS A 267 -11.08 7.12 -5.82
CA HIS A 267 -11.86 7.06 -4.58
C HIS A 267 -11.58 8.23 -3.63
N LEU A 268 -10.34 8.72 -3.57
CA LEU A 268 -9.95 9.79 -2.67
C LEU A 268 -10.31 11.19 -3.20
N THR A 269 -10.24 11.42 -4.51
CA THR A 269 -10.68 12.68 -5.10
C THR A 269 -12.17 12.61 -5.41
N PRO A 270 -13.01 13.48 -4.82
CA PRO A 270 -14.41 13.58 -5.22
C PRO A 270 -14.52 14.01 -6.69
N GLN A 271 -15.48 13.44 -7.43
CA GLN A 271 -15.82 13.83 -8.80
C GLN A 271 -16.75 15.04 -8.84
#